data_AF-A0A1E4TZ87-F1
#
_entry.id   AF-A0A1E4TZ87-F1
#
_cell.length_a   1.000
_cell.length_b   1.000
_cell.length_c   1.000
_cell.angle_alpha   90.00
_cell.angle_beta   90.00
_cell.angle_gamma   90.00
#
_symmetry.space_group_name_H-M   'P 1'
#
loop_
_entity.id
_entity.type
_entity.pdbx_description
1 polymer ?
#
loop_
_entity_poly.entity_id
_entity_poly.type
_entity_poly.pdbx_seq_one_letter_code
_entity_poly.pdbx_strand_id
1 'polypeptide(L)'
;MNGDQGVIFRDIPIVAYPPFKLRSSLIDKDPVIWVHLIEYYITLFQKLIDIYASRDEKLSVKSQQQLFEFLKTYLGETAEESIKIFSLGSINPDIISNSKILKLYVFEFVKRVNLINLQFNGETIWNFVKVYSKLSVLNDKKKSFPVTLELVRKLVDGSLKSKLNYNSDNISLITTLQKYLENLIGSGKFNKFDLETLSLLLGQYVHNTKENNHKPVIVNNKNNNNRKNFNEVFK
;
A
#
# COMPACT_ATOMS: atom_id res chain seq x y z
N MET A 1 32.03 13.46 28.82
CA MET A 1 32.45 12.19 28.19
C MET A 1 31.29 11.69 27.36
N ASN A 2 31.24 12.05 26.07
CA ASN A 2 30.20 11.58 25.16
C ASN A 2 30.67 10.25 24.61
N GLY A 3 30.15 9.16 25.17
CA GLY A 3 30.33 7.82 24.60
C GLY A 3 29.62 7.79 23.25
N ASP A 4 30.42 7.72 22.19
CA ASP A 4 29.98 7.43 20.84
C ASP A 4 29.46 5.99 20.85
N GLN A 5 28.21 5.80 21.28
CA GLN A 5 27.54 4.50 21.18
C GLN A 5 27.31 4.25 19.69
N GLY A 6 28.25 3.52 19.08
CA GLY A 6 28.19 3.18 17.66
C GLY A 6 26.88 2.49 17.30
N VAL A 7 26.41 2.75 16.09
CA VAL A 7 25.20 2.12 15.54
C VAL A 7 25.34 0.60 15.59
N ILE A 8 24.39 -0.07 16.22
CA ILE A 8 24.32 -1.53 16.33
C ILE A 8 23.68 -2.09 15.06
N PHE A 9 24.42 -2.94 14.35
CA PHE A 9 23.91 -3.65 13.18
C PHE A 9 23.30 -5.00 13.60
N ARG A 10 22.03 -5.22 13.25
CA ARG A 10 21.29 -6.46 13.51
C ARG A 10 21.28 -7.33 12.25
N ASP A 11 21.84 -8.53 12.36
CA ASP A 11 21.68 -9.56 11.33
C ASP A 11 20.44 -10.41 11.65
N ILE A 12 19.37 -10.16 10.91
CA ILE A 12 18.08 -10.85 11.04
C ILE A 12 17.84 -11.61 9.75
N PRO A 13 17.73 -12.95 9.78
CA PRO A 13 17.38 -13.72 8.59
C PRO A 13 15.93 -13.39 8.20
N ILE A 14 15.73 -12.94 6.97
CA ILE A 14 14.40 -12.66 6.42
C ILE A 14 14.11 -13.68 5.34
N VAL A 15 13.16 -14.57 5.64
CA VAL A 15 12.69 -15.59 4.70
C VAL A 15 11.85 -14.93 3.62
N ALA A 16 12.11 -15.26 2.35
CA ALA A 16 11.34 -14.74 1.22
C ALA A 16 9.85 -15.08 1.33
N TYR A 17 8.99 -14.19 0.86
CA TYR A 17 7.55 -14.45 0.81
C TYR A 17 7.25 -15.53 -0.25
N PRO A 18 6.54 -16.62 0.08
CA PRO A 18 6.37 -17.72 -0.85
C PRO A 18 5.42 -17.38 -2.02
N PRO A 19 5.71 -17.89 -3.23
CA PRO A 19 4.86 -17.67 -4.38
C PRO A 19 3.51 -18.38 -4.23
N PHE A 20 2.48 -17.91 -4.93
CA PHE A 20 1.11 -18.40 -4.84
C PHE A 20 1.01 -19.93 -4.94
N LYS A 21 1.73 -20.55 -5.87
CA LYS A 21 1.72 -22.02 -6.06
C LYS A 21 2.18 -22.76 -4.81
N LEU A 22 3.21 -22.26 -4.13
CA LEU A 22 3.71 -22.86 -2.89
C LEU A 22 2.72 -22.62 -1.75
N ARG A 23 2.18 -21.40 -1.62
CA ARG A 23 1.15 -21.09 -0.61
C ARG A 23 -0.08 -21.98 -0.76
N SER A 24 -0.55 -22.20 -2.00
CA SER A 24 -1.66 -23.11 -2.30
C SER A 24 -1.33 -24.51 -1.82
N SER A 25 -0.19 -25.07 -2.24
CA SER A 25 0.20 -26.41 -1.83
C SER A 25 0.39 -26.55 -0.33
N LEU A 26 0.85 -25.51 0.38
CA LEU A 26 0.96 -25.53 1.84
C LEU A 26 -0.42 -25.58 2.49
N ILE A 27 -1.34 -24.72 2.05
CA ILE A 27 -2.70 -24.66 2.58
C ILE A 27 -3.47 -25.96 2.33
N ASP A 28 -3.31 -26.55 1.14
CA ASP A 28 -4.00 -27.78 0.76
C ASP A 28 -3.49 -29.00 1.55
N LYS A 29 -2.20 -29.02 1.90
CA LYS A 29 -1.57 -30.15 2.62
C LYS A 29 -1.65 -30.00 4.14
N ASP A 30 -1.30 -28.83 4.65
CA ASP A 30 -1.33 -28.50 6.06
C ASP A 30 -1.46 -26.97 6.24
N PRO A 31 -2.69 -26.45 6.43
CA PRO A 31 -2.92 -25.02 6.57
C PRO A 31 -2.28 -24.42 7.82
N VAL A 32 -1.96 -25.22 8.85
CA VAL A 32 -1.33 -24.75 10.09
C VAL A 32 0.08 -24.24 9.83
N ILE A 33 0.83 -24.90 8.93
CA ILE A 33 2.16 -24.43 8.52
C ILE A 33 2.08 -23.02 7.93
N TRP A 34 1.05 -22.76 7.09
CA TRP A 34 0.86 -21.45 6.51
C TRP A 34 0.45 -20.39 7.55
N VAL A 35 -0.40 -20.76 8.50
CA VAL A 35 -0.76 -19.89 9.63
C VAL A 35 0.49 -19.45 10.40
N HIS A 36 1.33 -20.40 10.81
CA HIS A 36 2.56 -20.10 11.55
C HIS A 36 3.56 -19.27 10.74
N LEU A 37 3.63 -19.48 9.42
CA LEU A 37 4.49 -18.67 8.57
C LEU A 37 4.00 -17.21 8.49
N ILE A 38 2.68 -16.98 8.43
CA ILE A 38 2.13 -15.62 8.51
C ILE A 38 2.41 -14.99 9.88
N GLU A 39 2.22 -15.74 10.97
CA GLU A 39 2.53 -15.27 12.34
C GLU A 39 3.99 -14.86 12.48
N TYR A 40 4.91 -15.66 11.94
CA TYR A 40 6.33 -15.31 11.88
C TYR A 40 6.56 -13.99 11.14
N TYR A 41 5.93 -13.77 9.98
CA TYR A 41 6.05 -12.50 9.27
C TYR A 41 5.45 -11.33 10.07
N ILE A 42 4.34 -11.53 10.79
CA ILE A 42 3.78 -10.50 11.66
C ILE A 42 4.80 -10.09 12.73
N THR A 43 5.37 -11.06 13.45
CA THR A 43 6.41 -10.81 14.46
C THR A 43 7.65 -10.17 13.86
N LEU A 44 8.05 -10.58 12.66
CA LEU A 44 9.14 -9.95 11.93
C LEU A 44 8.88 -8.46 11.68
N PHE A 45 7.72 -8.10 11.15
CA PHE A 45 7.41 -6.70 10.86
C PHE A 45 7.23 -5.85 12.12
N GLN A 46 6.70 -6.42 13.20
CA GLN A 46 6.70 -5.76 14.51
C GLN A 46 8.13 -5.38 14.92
N LYS A 47 9.06 -6.34 14.87
CA LYS A 47 10.46 -6.12 15.23
C LYS A 47 11.17 -5.13 14.29
N LEU A 48 10.89 -5.21 12.99
CA LEU A 48 11.42 -4.27 11.99
C LEU A 48 10.94 -2.85 12.26
N ILE A 49 9.67 -2.67 12.61
CA ILE A 49 9.11 -1.36 12.98
C ILE A 49 9.83 -0.77 14.19
N ASP A 50 10.16 -1.60 15.18
CA ASP A 50 10.88 -1.17 16.38
C ASP A 50 12.35 -0.80 16.07
N ILE A 51 13.04 -1.62 15.27
CA ILE A 51 14.41 -1.33 14.81
C ILE A 51 14.44 -0.01 14.04
N TYR A 52 13.53 0.18 13.09
CA TYR A 52 13.41 1.41 12.33
C TYR A 52 12.81 2.57 13.13
N ALA A 53 12.36 2.37 14.38
CA ALA A 53 12.03 3.47 15.29
C ALA A 53 13.25 3.91 16.12
N SER A 54 14.23 3.02 16.31
CA SER A 54 15.47 3.29 17.02
C SER A 54 16.44 4.11 16.16
N ARG A 55 17.21 5.00 16.81
CA ARG A 55 18.33 5.71 16.16
C ARG A 55 19.63 4.89 16.20
N ASP A 56 19.72 3.98 17.15
CA ASP A 56 20.95 3.27 17.49
C ASP A 56 21.01 1.88 16.86
N GLU A 57 19.92 1.41 16.23
CA GLU A 57 19.86 0.12 15.56
C GLU A 57 19.63 0.26 14.06
N LYS A 58 20.34 -0.55 13.28
CA LYS A 58 20.12 -0.69 11.83
C LYS A 58 20.20 -2.16 11.44
N LEU A 59 19.56 -2.52 10.33
CA LEU A 59 19.75 -3.84 9.74
C LEU A 59 21.15 -3.96 9.11
N SER A 60 21.68 -5.19 9.11
CA SER A 60 22.80 -5.55 8.26
C SER A 60 22.44 -5.33 6.78
N VAL A 61 23.43 -5.09 5.92
CA VAL A 61 23.21 -4.92 4.46
C VAL A 61 22.50 -6.14 3.87
N LYS A 62 22.87 -7.35 4.34
CA LYS A 62 22.25 -8.61 3.93
C LYS A 62 20.77 -8.66 4.32
N SER A 63 20.43 -8.38 5.58
CA SER A 63 19.04 -8.35 6.04
C SER A 63 18.23 -7.31 5.30
N GLN A 64 18.81 -6.14 5.00
CA GLN A 64 18.14 -5.10 4.23
C GLN A 64 17.82 -5.55 2.80
N GLN A 65 18.75 -6.23 2.11
CA GLN A 65 18.51 -6.79 0.79
C GLN A 65 17.41 -7.85 0.81
N GLN A 66 17.43 -8.74 1.81
CA GLN A 66 16.39 -9.76 1.98
C GLN A 66 15.02 -9.12 2.27
N LEU A 67 14.97 -8.04 3.03
CA LEU A 67 13.74 -7.29 3.29
C LEU A 67 13.17 -6.66 2.00
N PHE A 68 14.03 -6.09 1.16
CA PHE A 68 13.60 -5.50 -0.10
C PHE A 68 13.04 -6.56 -1.06
N GLU A 69 13.70 -7.71 -1.15
CA GLU A 69 13.20 -8.83 -1.96
C GLU A 69 11.89 -9.39 -1.40
N PHE A 70 11.79 -9.51 -0.07
CA PHE A 70 10.54 -9.88 0.60
C PHE A 70 9.41 -8.92 0.21
N LEU A 71 9.61 -7.60 0.35
CA LEU A 71 8.55 -6.62 0.10
C LEU A 71 8.10 -6.63 -1.37
N LYS A 72 9.06 -6.71 -2.29
CA LYS A 72 8.77 -6.82 -3.73
C LYS A 72 7.90 -8.04 -4.03
N THR A 73 8.31 -9.20 -3.52
CA THR A 73 7.58 -10.46 -3.73
C THR A 73 6.22 -10.43 -3.05
N TYR A 74 6.16 -9.99 -1.80
CA TYR A 74 4.92 -9.84 -1.03
C TYR A 74 3.90 -8.96 -1.73
N LEU A 75 4.31 -7.78 -2.19
CA LEU A 75 3.41 -6.84 -2.87
C LEU A 75 2.92 -7.40 -4.20
N GLY A 76 3.80 -8.02 -4.99
CA GLY A 76 3.42 -8.64 -6.27
C GLY A 76 2.42 -9.78 -6.08
N GLU A 77 2.75 -10.72 -5.22
CA GLU A 77 1.92 -11.89 -4.89
C GLU A 77 0.57 -11.49 -4.28
N THR A 78 0.55 -10.49 -3.39
CA THR A 78 -0.68 -10.01 -2.75
C THR A 78 -1.57 -9.22 -3.71
N ALA A 79 -0.96 -8.44 -4.62
CA ALA A 79 -1.69 -7.74 -5.66
C ALA A 79 -2.33 -8.71 -6.65
N GLU A 80 -1.61 -9.75 -7.06
CA GLU A 80 -2.11 -10.75 -7.99
C GLU A 80 -3.20 -11.63 -7.36
N GLU A 81 -3.03 -12.05 -6.09
CA GLU A 81 -4.06 -12.78 -5.35
C GLU A 81 -5.36 -11.99 -5.22
N SER A 82 -5.29 -10.66 -5.11
CA SER A 82 -6.47 -9.81 -5.03
C SER A 82 -7.36 -9.85 -6.29
N ILE A 83 -6.86 -10.38 -7.40
CA ILE A 83 -7.57 -10.54 -8.68
C ILE A 83 -8.17 -11.95 -8.81
N LYS A 84 -7.64 -12.94 -8.06
CA LYS A 84 -8.08 -14.33 -8.14
C LYS A 84 -9.43 -14.52 -7.43
N ILE A 85 -10.34 -15.26 -8.07
CA ILE A 85 -11.72 -15.49 -7.59
C ILE A 85 -11.74 -16.30 -6.29
N PHE A 86 -10.72 -17.13 -6.08
CA PHE A 86 -10.55 -17.92 -4.86
C PHE A 86 -9.34 -17.39 -4.09
N SER A 87 -9.60 -16.79 -2.92
CA SER A 87 -8.52 -16.49 -1.98
C SER A 87 -8.08 -17.80 -1.34
N LEU A 88 -6.79 -18.07 -1.37
CA LEU A 88 -6.24 -19.24 -0.68
C LEU A 88 -6.51 -19.09 0.82
N GLY A 89 -6.98 -20.16 1.46
CA GLY A 89 -7.28 -20.13 2.90
C GLY A 89 -8.59 -19.43 3.28
N SER A 90 -9.50 -19.13 2.34
CA SER A 90 -10.87 -18.62 2.63
C SER A 90 -11.66 -19.49 3.61
N ILE A 91 -11.22 -20.74 3.80
CA ILE A 91 -11.85 -21.74 4.66
C ILE A 91 -11.30 -21.67 6.09
N ASN A 92 -10.07 -21.17 6.28
CA ASN A 92 -9.45 -21.08 7.60
C ASN A 92 -9.51 -19.62 8.12
N PRO A 93 -10.23 -19.36 9.23
CA PRO A 93 -10.40 -18.01 9.75
C PRO A 93 -9.09 -17.37 10.22
N ASP A 94 -8.13 -18.16 10.69
CA ASP A 94 -6.83 -17.66 11.17
C ASP A 94 -5.96 -17.19 10.00
N ILE A 95 -5.97 -17.90 8.87
CA ILE A 95 -5.28 -17.45 7.65
C ILE A 95 -5.83 -16.09 7.22
N ILE A 96 -7.16 -15.92 7.22
CA ILE A 96 -7.80 -14.65 6.82
C ILE A 96 -7.43 -13.53 7.80
N SER A 97 -7.54 -13.80 9.10
CA SER A 97 -7.22 -12.83 10.16
C SER A 97 -5.75 -12.42 10.12
N ASN A 98 -4.84 -13.38 10.15
CA ASN A 98 -3.40 -13.15 10.16
C ASN A 98 -2.94 -12.49 8.86
N SER A 99 -3.49 -12.86 7.69
CA SER A 99 -3.18 -12.19 6.43
C SER A 99 -3.58 -10.71 6.45
N LYS A 100 -4.72 -10.38 7.08
CA LYS A 100 -5.14 -9.00 7.26
C LYS A 100 -4.20 -8.25 8.22
N ILE A 101 -3.82 -8.86 9.33
CA ILE A 101 -2.89 -8.29 10.31
C ILE A 101 -1.52 -8.04 9.66
N LEU A 102 -1.00 -9.00 8.88
CA LEU A 102 0.25 -8.84 8.14
C LEU A 102 0.19 -7.66 7.17
N LYS A 103 -0.89 -7.50 6.39
CA LYS A 103 -1.08 -6.34 5.51
C LYS A 103 -0.95 -5.02 6.27
N LEU A 104 -1.53 -4.94 7.47
CA LEU A 104 -1.47 -3.75 8.32
C LEU A 104 -0.05 -3.46 8.81
N TYR A 105 0.67 -4.48 9.26
CA TYR A 105 2.06 -4.31 9.71
C TYR A 105 3.01 -3.95 8.56
N VAL A 106 2.86 -4.57 7.39
CA VAL A 106 3.63 -4.18 6.20
C VAL A 106 3.32 -2.73 5.80
N PHE A 107 2.05 -2.31 5.86
CA PHE A 107 1.69 -0.92 5.59
C PHE A 107 2.33 0.04 6.60
N GLU A 108 2.24 -0.25 7.89
CA GLU A 108 2.83 0.56 8.94
C GLU A 108 4.34 0.69 8.78
N PHE A 109 5.01 -0.42 8.43
CA PHE A 109 6.43 -0.42 8.11
C PHE A 109 6.76 0.48 6.92
N VAL A 110 6.08 0.28 5.78
CA VAL A 110 6.28 1.11 4.58
C VAL A 110 6.00 2.58 4.88
N LYS A 111 4.97 2.88 5.67
CA LYS A 111 4.62 4.24 6.09
C LYS A 111 5.73 4.91 6.89
N ARG A 112 6.38 4.18 7.79
CA ARG A 112 7.50 4.69 8.62
C ARG A 112 8.75 4.91 7.79
N VAL A 113 9.11 3.94 6.96
CA VAL A 113 10.30 4.01 6.10
C VAL A 113 10.11 5.02 4.97
N ASN A 114 8.87 5.22 4.51
CA ASN A 114 8.48 5.95 3.30
C ASN A 114 8.82 5.16 2.03
N LEU A 115 7.94 5.19 1.02
CA LEU A 115 8.09 4.41 -0.22
C LEU A 115 9.36 4.79 -0.99
N ILE A 116 9.73 6.07 -0.98
CA ILE A 116 10.92 6.57 -1.67
C ILE A 116 12.21 5.91 -1.14
N ASN A 117 12.28 5.66 0.16
CA ASN A 117 13.46 5.08 0.81
C ASN A 117 13.58 3.56 0.60
N LEU A 118 12.52 2.92 0.11
CA LEU A 118 12.52 1.50 -0.26
C LEU A 118 13.04 1.25 -1.69
N GLN A 119 13.33 2.31 -2.45
CA GLN A 119 13.91 2.25 -3.79
C GLN A 119 13.15 1.33 -4.76
N PHE A 120 11.83 1.28 -4.63
CA PHE A 120 10.98 0.46 -5.48
C PHE A 120 10.90 0.98 -6.91
N ASN A 121 10.82 0.05 -7.86
CA ASN A 121 10.51 0.37 -9.25
C ASN A 121 9.00 0.65 -9.43
N GLY A 122 8.62 1.17 -10.59
CA GLY A 122 7.22 1.55 -10.88
C GLY A 122 6.21 0.40 -10.72
N GLU A 123 6.61 -0.83 -11.05
CA GLU A 123 5.77 -2.03 -10.86
C GLU A 123 5.47 -2.29 -9.38
N THR A 124 6.51 -2.27 -8.54
CA THR A 124 6.37 -2.54 -7.10
C THR A 124 5.56 -1.43 -6.42
N ILE A 125 5.75 -0.17 -6.83
CA ILE A 125 4.94 0.97 -6.39
C ILE A 125 3.47 0.76 -6.80
N TRP A 126 3.20 0.31 -8.03
CA TRP A 126 1.84 0.03 -8.47
C TRP A 126 1.20 -1.13 -7.71
N ASN A 127 1.96 -2.18 -7.42
CA ASN A 127 1.49 -3.29 -6.58
C ASN A 127 1.15 -2.83 -5.16
N PHE A 128 1.96 -1.94 -4.56
CA PHE A 128 1.61 -1.27 -3.30
C PHE A 128 0.27 -0.54 -3.39
N VAL A 129 0.08 0.29 -4.42
CA VAL A 129 -1.18 1.03 -4.64
C VAL A 129 -2.36 0.06 -4.74
N LYS A 130 -2.27 -0.96 -5.59
CA LYS A 130 -3.32 -1.99 -5.76
C LYS A 130 -3.72 -2.63 -4.44
N VAL A 131 -2.75 -3.07 -3.64
CA VAL A 131 -3.01 -3.75 -2.37
C VAL A 131 -3.71 -2.82 -1.37
N TYR A 132 -3.18 -1.61 -1.18
CA TYR A 132 -3.61 -0.74 -0.09
C TYR A 132 -4.79 0.16 -0.43
N SER A 133 -4.97 0.57 -1.68
CA SER A 133 -6.21 1.24 -2.13
C SER A 133 -7.42 0.31 -2.02
N LYS A 134 -7.27 -0.97 -2.37
CA LYS A 134 -8.33 -1.98 -2.17
C LYS A 134 -8.62 -2.17 -0.68
N LEU A 135 -7.57 -2.30 0.13
CA LEU A 135 -7.71 -2.48 1.58
C LEU A 135 -8.41 -1.30 2.25
N SER A 136 -8.13 -0.05 1.83
CA SER A 136 -8.81 1.12 2.37
C SER A 136 -10.30 1.11 2.07
N VAL A 137 -10.71 0.79 0.83
CA VAL A 137 -12.12 0.77 0.43
C VAL A 137 -12.91 -0.31 1.17
N LEU A 138 -12.35 -1.51 1.32
CA LEU A 138 -13.00 -2.61 2.04
C LEU A 138 -13.25 -2.30 3.53
N ASN A 139 -12.53 -1.34 4.11
CA ASN A 139 -12.65 -0.98 5.52
C ASN A 139 -13.16 0.46 5.73
N ASP A 140 -13.60 1.16 4.69
CA ASP A 140 -14.02 2.57 4.71
C ASP A 140 -15.17 2.86 5.70
N LYS A 141 -15.99 1.83 5.99
CA LYS A 141 -17.05 1.91 7.01
C LYS A 141 -16.53 1.98 8.45
N LYS A 142 -15.22 1.78 8.68
CA LYS A 142 -14.58 1.83 10.01
C LYS A 142 -13.71 3.08 10.10
N LYS A 143 -14.28 4.15 10.69
CA LYS A 143 -13.61 5.47 10.88
C LYS A 143 -12.22 5.41 11.54
N SER A 144 -11.85 4.31 12.20
CA SER A 144 -10.54 4.12 12.88
C SER A 144 -9.62 3.12 12.15
N PHE A 145 -9.87 2.80 10.88
CA PHE A 145 -8.99 1.88 10.16
C PHE A 145 -7.65 2.56 9.82
N PRO A 146 -6.49 1.92 10.09
CA PRO A 146 -5.18 2.57 10.00
C PRO A 146 -4.69 2.85 8.56
N VAL A 147 -5.43 2.38 7.55
CA VAL A 147 -5.10 2.56 6.12
C VAL A 147 -6.22 3.34 5.44
N THR A 148 -5.93 4.56 5.01
CA THR A 148 -6.86 5.39 4.22
C THR A 148 -6.30 5.62 2.83
N LEU A 149 -7.18 5.89 1.87
CA LEU A 149 -6.79 6.21 0.51
C LEU A 149 -5.94 7.49 0.44
N GLU A 150 -6.21 8.46 1.32
CA GLU A 150 -5.41 9.66 1.48
C GLU A 150 -3.96 9.33 1.89
N LEU A 151 -3.76 8.40 2.84
CA LEU A 151 -2.41 7.99 3.23
C LEU A 151 -1.66 7.29 2.09
N VAL A 152 -2.36 6.47 1.29
CA VAL A 152 -1.76 5.85 0.09
C VAL A 152 -1.33 6.92 -0.91
N ARG A 153 -2.16 7.93 -1.16
CA ARG A 153 -1.80 9.07 -2.03
C ARG A 153 -0.60 9.83 -1.50
N LYS A 154 -0.61 10.19 -0.22
CA LYS A 154 0.48 10.94 0.43
C LYS A 154 1.81 10.20 0.40
N LEU A 155 1.79 8.87 0.42
CA LEU A 155 2.99 8.04 0.25
C LEU A 155 3.51 8.04 -1.20
N VAL A 156 2.61 8.07 -2.19
CA VAL A 156 2.98 8.08 -3.61
C VAL A 156 3.42 9.46 -4.07
N ASP A 157 2.70 10.51 -3.67
CA ASP A 157 3.04 11.89 -4.04
C ASP A 157 4.24 12.44 -3.26
N GLY A 158 4.66 11.75 -2.19
CA GLY A 158 5.80 12.08 -1.35
C GLY A 158 5.47 13.09 -0.24
N SER A 159 4.23 13.55 -0.10
CA SER A 159 3.86 14.54 0.92
C SER A 159 3.79 13.99 2.34
N LEU A 160 3.83 12.66 2.52
CA LEU A 160 3.97 12.05 3.85
C LEU A 160 5.43 12.11 4.30
N LYS A 161 5.69 12.91 5.34
CA LYS A 161 7.03 13.00 5.96
C LYS A 161 7.37 11.72 6.71
N SER A 162 8.54 11.16 6.42
CA SER A 162 9.15 10.11 7.22
C SER A 162 9.57 10.67 8.59
N LYS A 163 9.55 9.80 9.60
CA LYS A 163 10.19 10.11 10.90
C LYS A 163 11.71 9.85 10.88
N LEU A 164 12.23 9.27 9.80
CA LEU A 164 13.59 8.73 9.74
C LEU A 164 14.57 9.55 8.91
N ASN A 165 14.11 10.27 7.88
CA ASN A 165 15.02 11.01 7.02
C ASN A 165 14.34 12.18 6.30
N TYR A 166 14.63 13.42 6.72
CA TYR A 166 14.00 14.63 6.19
C TYR A 166 14.40 14.97 4.73
N ASN A 167 15.48 14.38 4.22
CA ASN A 167 16.09 14.81 2.94
C ASN A 167 15.46 14.18 1.69
N SER A 168 14.81 13.01 1.80
CA SER A 168 14.15 12.31 0.67
C SER A 168 12.63 12.47 0.64
N ASP A 169 12.06 13.09 1.69
CA ASP A 169 10.63 13.18 1.96
C ASP A 169 9.84 14.17 1.09
N ASN A 170 10.42 14.69 0.01
CA ASN A 170 9.71 15.55 -0.96
C ASN A 170 9.81 15.03 -2.40
N ILE A 171 10.35 13.82 -2.59
CA ILE A 171 10.48 13.24 -3.92
C ILE A 171 9.19 12.50 -4.26
N SER A 172 8.48 13.02 -5.27
CA SER A 172 7.25 12.41 -5.76
C SER A 172 7.55 11.17 -6.59
N LEU A 173 6.83 10.08 -6.33
CA LEU A 173 6.89 8.85 -7.12
C LEU A 173 5.90 8.86 -8.30
N ILE A 174 5.14 9.95 -8.47
CA ILE A 174 4.10 10.08 -9.51
C ILE A 174 4.67 9.87 -10.91
N THR A 175 5.81 10.47 -11.24
CA THR A 175 6.43 10.33 -12.58
C THR A 175 6.91 8.90 -12.85
N THR A 176 7.47 8.23 -11.83
CA THR A 176 7.83 6.80 -11.92
C THR A 176 6.60 5.94 -12.17
N LEU A 177 5.50 6.24 -11.47
CA LEU A 177 4.24 5.53 -11.63
C LEU A 177 3.60 5.78 -13.00
N GLN A 178 3.60 7.03 -13.47
CA GLN A 178 3.09 7.42 -14.78
C GLN A 178 3.80 6.66 -15.90
N LYS A 179 5.14 6.67 -15.93
CA LYS A 179 5.93 5.91 -16.92
C LYS A 179 5.62 4.42 -16.89
N TYR A 180 5.45 3.84 -15.71
CA TYR A 180 5.08 2.43 -15.58
C TYR A 180 3.68 2.17 -16.13
N LEU A 181 2.70 3.00 -15.80
CA LEU A 181 1.33 2.87 -16.30
C LEU A 181 1.25 3.07 -17.82
N GLU A 182 1.97 4.03 -18.38
CA GLU A 182 2.10 4.23 -19.84
C GLU A 182 2.62 2.96 -20.52
N ASN A 183 3.70 2.37 -19.99
CA ASN A 183 4.23 1.11 -20.50
C ASN A 183 3.25 -0.06 -20.33
N LEU A 184 2.51 -0.11 -19.22
CA LEU A 184 1.53 -1.15 -18.95
C LEU A 184 0.33 -1.08 -19.92
N ILE A 185 -0.13 0.14 -20.22
CA ILE A 185 -1.18 0.43 -21.20
C ILE A 185 -0.68 0.13 -22.61
N GLY A 186 0.49 0.65 -22.98
CA GLY A 186 1.08 0.46 -24.32
C GLY A 186 1.39 -1.00 -24.65
N SER A 187 1.70 -1.81 -23.64
CA SER A 187 1.92 -3.27 -23.80
C SER A 187 0.64 -4.10 -23.77
N GLY A 188 -0.54 -3.50 -23.62
CA GLY A 188 -1.83 -4.19 -23.56
C GLY A 188 -2.06 -5.04 -22.31
N LYS A 189 -1.25 -4.85 -21.25
CA LYS A 189 -1.35 -5.59 -19.99
C LYS A 189 -2.23 -4.90 -18.93
N PHE A 190 -2.61 -3.64 -19.20
CA PHE A 190 -3.50 -2.87 -18.33
C PHE A 190 -4.92 -3.46 -18.36
N ASN A 191 -5.41 -3.91 -17.20
CA ASN A 191 -6.69 -4.61 -17.10
C ASN A 191 -7.73 -3.81 -16.29
N LYS A 192 -8.93 -4.39 -16.14
CA LYS A 192 -10.04 -3.77 -15.39
C LYS A 192 -9.67 -3.44 -13.94
N PHE A 193 -8.90 -4.30 -13.27
CA PHE A 193 -8.49 -4.07 -11.88
C PHE A 193 -7.49 -2.91 -11.78
N ASP A 194 -6.61 -2.75 -12.77
CA ASP A 194 -5.74 -1.58 -12.85
C ASP A 194 -6.56 -0.29 -13.07
N LEU A 195 -7.57 -0.33 -13.94
CA LEU A 195 -8.48 0.80 -14.18
C LEU A 195 -9.23 1.21 -12.91
N GLU A 196 -9.83 0.25 -12.21
CA GLU A 196 -10.53 0.48 -10.95
C GLU A 196 -9.57 1.08 -9.91
N THR A 197 -8.37 0.50 -9.76
CA THR A 197 -7.36 0.99 -8.83
C THR A 197 -6.94 2.44 -9.15
N LEU A 198 -6.75 2.77 -10.43
CA LEU A 198 -6.40 4.12 -10.86
C LEU A 198 -7.54 5.10 -10.58
N SER A 199 -8.77 4.72 -10.91
CA SER A 199 -9.99 5.50 -10.62
C SER A 199 -10.13 5.80 -9.12
N LEU A 200 -9.88 4.80 -8.26
CA LEU A 200 -9.80 4.99 -6.81
C LEU A 200 -8.71 5.99 -6.44
N LEU A 201 -7.48 5.77 -6.93
CA LEU A 201 -6.35 6.63 -6.60
C LEU A 201 -6.58 8.08 -7.01
N LEU A 202 -7.27 8.34 -8.13
CA LEU A 202 -7.60 9.68 -8.60
C LEU A 202 -8.83 10.30 -7.91
N GLY A 203 -9.55 9.54 -7.07
CA GLY A 203 -10.73 10.01 -6.35
C GLY A 203 -11.98 10.07 -7.20
N GLN A 204 -11.91 9.47 -8.39
CA GLN A 204 -13.04 9.31 -9.29
C GLN A 204 -13.69 7.97 -8.97
N TYR A 205 -14.30 7.82 -7.79
CA TYR A 205 -14.96 6.58 -7.42
C TYR A 205 -16.22 6.41 -8.29
N VAL A 206 -16.10 5.69 -9.40
CA VAL A 206 -17.26 5.24 -10.17
C VAL A 206 -17.83 4.05 -9.43
N HIS A 207 -18.77 4.31 -8.53
CA HIS A 207 -19.55 3.23 -7.95
C HIS A 207 -20.19 2.50 -9.14
N ASN A 208 -19.89 1.21 -9.34
CA ASN A 208 -20.75 0.35 -10.13
C ASN A 208 -22.10 0.31 -9.41
N THR A 209 -22.96 1.27 -9.71
CA THR A 209 -24.40 1.16 -9.52
C THR A 209 -24.79 -0.07 -10.30
N LYS A 210 -25.16 -1.13 -9.58
CA LYS A 210 -25.98 -2.19 -10.17
C LYS A 210 -27.10 -1.50 -10.93
N GLU A 211 -27.29 -1.92 -12.18
CA GLU A 211 -28.36 -1.50 -13.07
C GLU A 211 -29.66 -1.24 -12.30
N ASN A 212 -30.08 0.02 -12.28
CA ASN A 212 -31.47 0.42 -12.12
C ASN A 212 -31.61 1.84 -12.68
N ASN A 213 -32.03 1.89 -13.94
CA ASN A 213 -32.78 2.94 -14.64
C ASN A 213 -32.41 4.43 -14.43
N HIS A 214 -31.98 5.04 -15.53
CA HIS A 214 -32.21 6.44 -15.96
C HIS A 214 -31.72 7.62 -15.08
N LYS A 215 -30.57 8.19 -15.44
CA LYS A 215 -30.38 9.48 -16.17
C LYS A 215 -28.92 9.95 -16.05
N PRO A 216 -28.29 10.49 -17.11
CA PRO A 216 -26.96 11.05 -17.00
C PRO A 216 -27.00 12.38 -16.23
N VAL A 217 -26.21 12.48 -15.16
CA VAL A 217 -25.96 13.73 -14.45
C VAL A 217 -24.94 14.54 -15.25
N ILE A 218 -25.41 15.63 -15.85
CA ILE A 218 -24.58 16.66 -16.47
C ILE A 218 -23.86 17.41 -15.34
N VAL A 219 -22.53 17.35 -15.33
CA VAL A 219 -21.67 18.13 -14.44
C VAL A 219 -21.66 19.58 -14.94
N ASN A 220 -22.47 20.45 -14.31
CA ASN A 220 -22.43 21.88 -14.57
C ASN A 220 -21.28 22.53 -13.79
N ASN A 221 -20.20 22.85 -14.52
CA ASN A 221 -19.12 23.72 -14.08
C ASN A 221 -19.67 25.15 -13.93
N LYS A 222 -19.97 25.58 -12.69
CA LYS A 222 -20.22 27.00 -12.40
C LYS A 222 -18.88 27.70 -12.18
N ASN A 223 -18.39 28.33 -13.25
CA ASN A 223 -17.35 29.34 -13.20
C ASN A 223 -17.79 30.50 -12.30
N ASN A 224 -16.95 30.81 -11.31
CA ASN A 224 -16.95 32.07 -10.59
C ASN A 224 -16.67 33.22 -11.56
N ASN A 225 -17.57 34.20 -11.61
CA ASN A 225 -17.21 35.55 -12.05
C ASN A 225 -18.09 36.60 -11.37
N ASN A 226 -17.42 37.40 -10.55
CA ASN A 226 -17.70 38.77 -10.15
C ASN A 226 -18.90 39.48 -10.81
N ARG A 227 -19.76 40.10 -9.99
CA ARG A 227 -19.92 41.57 -10.00
C ARG A 227 -20.76 42.09 -8.83
N LYS A 228 -20.20 43.13 -8.24
CA LYS A 228 -20.75 44.12 -7.30
C LYS A 228 -22.19 44.53 -7.64
N ASN A 229 -23.01 44.76 -6.61
CA ASN A 229 -23.61 46.08 -6.37
C ASN A 229 -24.16 46.16 -4.94
N PHE A 230 -23.54 47.05 -4.17
CA PHE A 230 -24.06 47.64 -2.94
C PHE A 230 -24.88 48.87 -3.36
N ASN A 231 -26.13 48.94 -2.90
CA ASN A 231 -26.92 50.13 -2.56
C ASN A 231 -28.40 50.05 -2.95
N GLU A 232 -29.18 50.72 -2.10
CA GLU A 232 -30.61 51.10 -2.16
C GLU A 232 -31.58 50.03 -1.62
N VAL A 233 -31.95 50.06 -0.33
CA VAL A 233 -32.74 51.06 0.44
C VAL A 233 -34.22 51.09 0.02
N PHE A 234 -35.08 51.10 1.06
CA PHE A 234 -36.55 51.30 1.11
C PHE A 234 -37.43 50.05 1.23
N LYS A 235 -37.57 49.50 2.44
CA LYS A 235 -38.59 49.88 3.43
C LYS A 235 -38.45 49.08 4.72
#